data_AF-A0A218QWF9-F1
#
_entry.id   AF-A0A218QWF9-F1
#
_cell.length_a   1.000
_cell.length_b   1.000
_cell.length_c   1.000
_cell.angle_alpha   90.00
_cell.angle_beta   90.00
_cell.angle_gamma   90.00
#
_symmetry.space_group_name_H-M   'P 1'
#
loop_
_entity.id
_entity.type
_entity.pdbx_description
1 polymer ?
#
loop_
_entity_poly.entity_id
_entity_poly.type
_entity_poly.pdbx_seq_one_letter_code
_entity_poly.pdbx_strand_id
1 'polypeptide(L)'
;MKIDLDWLNRIGIILNFFAGFLLAPDLIGRQKLLNYEELIEEKLTNYIEYMKKNMKENIFTYPFNLITKIKLLKFNIDSHIDPSSTITDRILIYTIGSIVSIFIIFNVLFNILMSKFITLLLKILDAFENFLKTEETLINILTIIGIIFFIVGNAFQLIASFKK
;
A
#
# COMPACT_ATOMS: atom_id res chain seq x y z
N MET A 1 17.56 23.21 -29.66
CA MET A 1 18.14 23.44 -28.32
C MET A 1 19.51 22.78 -28.29
N LYS A 2 20.61 23.55 -28.32
CA LYS A 2 21.96 22.96 -28.20
C LYS A 2 22.12 22.54 -26.74
N ILE A 3 22.27 21.24 -26.48
CA ILE A 3 22.65 20.75 -25.16
C ILE A 3 24.07 21.26 -24.91
N ASP A 4 24.27 21.97 -23.80
CA ASP A 4 25.59 22.43 -23.39
C ASP A 4 26.40 21.21 -22.90
N LEU A 5 27.30 20.74 -23.76
CA LEU A 5 28.12 19.55 -23.49
C LEU A 5 29.07 19.77 -22.30
N ASP A 6 29.43 21.02 -21.96
CA ASP A 6 30.23 21.30 -20.75
C ASP A 6 29.40 21.11 -19.48
N TRP A 7 28.13 21.48 -19.52
CA TRP A 7 27.20 21.23 -18.42
C TRP A 7 26.98 19.74 -18.19
N LEU A 8 26.85 18.96 -19.28
CA LEU A 8 26.72 17.50 -19.21
C LEU A 8 27.96 16.85 -18.56
N ASN A 9 29.17 17.32 -18.93
CA ASN A 9 30.42 16.87 -18.34
C ASN A 9 30.48 17.16 -16.83
N ARG A 10 30.07 18.37 -16.41
CA ARG A 10 30.04 18.76 -14.99
C ARG A 10 29.09 17.88 -14.18
N ILE A 11 27.91 17.57 -14.71
CA ILE A 11 26.99 16.63 -14.06
C ILE A 11 27.61 15.24 -13.98
N GLY A 12 28.25 14.77 -15.04
CA GLY A 12 28.91 13.47 -15.03
C GLY A 12 29.97 13.36 -13.94
N ILE A 13 30.78 14.41 -13.74
CA ILE A 13 31.77 14.49 -12.65
C ILE A 13 31.08 14.46 -11.28
N ILE A 14 30.03 15.24 -11.08
CA ILE A 14 29.28 15.28 -9.82
C ILE A 14 28.67 13.91 -9.49
N LEU A 15 28.06 13.23 -10.48
CA LEU A 15 27.49 11.90 -10.31
C LEU A 15 28.55 10.86 -9.94
N ASN A 16 29.71 10.89 -10.61
CA ASN A 16 30.82 9.99 -10.29
C ASN A 16 31.41 10.26 -8.90
N PHE A 17 31.46 11.52 -8.47
CA PHE A 17 31.87 11.88 -7.11
C PHE A 17 30.90 11.29 -6.07
N PHE A 18 29.60 11.49 -6.23
CA PHE A 18 28.60 10.91 -5.33
C PHE A 18 28.60 9.38 -5.35
N ALA A 19 28.79 8.76 -6.52
CA ALA A 19 28.93 7.31 -6.62
C ALA A 19 30.07 6.79 -5.75
N GLY A 20 31.22 7.48 -5.72
CA GLY A 20 32.35 7.11 -4.88
C GLY A 20 32.03 7.07 -3.38
N PHE A 21 31.23 8.02 -2.87
CA PHE A 21 30.77 8.00 -1.48
C PHE A 21 29.77 6.88 -1.21
N LEU A 22 28.83 6.66 -2.13
CA LEU A 22 27.78 5.65 -1.99
C LEU A 22 28.31 4.22 -2.09
N LEU A 23 29.39 4.00 -2.86
CA LEU A 23 30.06 2.70 -3.01
C LEU A 23 31.08 2.41 -1.89
N ALA A 24 31.42 3.41 -1.08
CA ALA A 24 32.33 3.28 0.05
C ALA A 24 31.59 3.62 1.36
N PRO A 25 30.68 2.73 1.83
CA PRO A 25 29.89 2.97 3.04
C PRO A 25 30.76 3.24 4.29
N ASP A 26 32.00 2.77 4.30
CA ASP A 26 32.97 3.06 5.36
C ASP A 26 33.35 4.55 5.45
N LEU A 27 33.36 5.29 4.33
CA LEU A 27 33.62 6.74 4.31
C LEU A 27 32.45 7.56 4.88
N ILE A 28 31.22 7.05 4.75
CA ILE A 28 30.02 7.64 5.35
C ILE A 28 29.93 7.26 6.84
N GLY A 29 30.56 6.14 7.20
CA GLY A 29 30.52 5.53 8.52
C GLY A 29 29.47 4.44 8.56
N ARG A 30 29.88 3.21 8.23
CA ARG A 30 29.01 2.02 8.19
C ARG A 30 28.15 1.87 9.44
N GLN A 31 28.73 2.08 10.63
CA GLN A 31 27.98 2.04 11.88
C GLN A 31 26.86 3.08 11.95
N LYS A 32 27.08 4.30 11.42
CA LYS A 32 26.03 5.33 11.37
C LYS A 32 24.90 4.91 10.44
N LEU A 33 25.24 4.34 9.28
CA LEU A 33 24.24 3.84 8.32
C LEU A 33 23.41 2.72 8.92
N LEU A 34 24.04 1.76 9.60
CA LEU A 34 23.35 0.69 10.32
C LEU A 34 22.44 1.25 11.43
N ASN A 35 22.92 2.20 12.23
CA ASN A 35 22.10 2.83 13.25
C ASN A 35 20.89 3.58 12.65
N TYR A 36 21.04 4.21 11.48
CA TYR A 36 19.91 4.84 10.77
C TYR A 36 18.94 3.81 10.21
N GLU A 37 19.46 2.69 9.70
CA GLU A 37 18.67 1.55 9.22
C GLU A 37 17.82 0.98 10.34
N GLU A 38 18.40 0.69 11.51
CA GLU A 38 17.68 0.24 12.71
C GLU A 38 16.59 1.23 13.13
N LEU A 39 16.89 2.54 13.16
CA LEU A 39 15.93 3.57 13.59
C LEU A 39 14.76 3.72 12.61
N ILE A 40 15.00 3.53 11.31
CA ILE A 40 13.97 3.55 10.27
C ILE A 40 13.16 2.26 10.30
N GLU A 41 13.84 1.11 10.44
CA GLU A 41 13.23 -0.21 10.56
C GLU A 41 12.29 -0.27 11.77
N GLU A 42 12.73 0.19 12.94
CA GLU A 42 11.93 0.23 14.15
C GLU A 42 10.66 1.09 13.95
N LYS A 43 10.80 2.30 13.41
CA LYS A 43 9.66 3.20 13.16
C LYS A 43 8.68 2.63 12.15
N LEU A 44 9.17 2.05 11.06
CA LEU A 44 8.34 1.45 10.03
C LEU A 44 7.64 0.19 10.55
N THR A 45 8.33 -0.64 11.32
CA THR A 45 7.76 -1.85 11.95
C THR A 45 6.64 -1.48 12.91
N ASN A 46 6.86 -0.50 13.80
CA ASN A 46 5.82 0.01 14.70
C ASN A 46 4.59 0.53 13.94
N TYR A 47 4.81 1.21 12.81
CA TYR A 47 3.73 1.69 11.96
C TYR A 47 2.97 0.54 11.27
N ILE A 48 3.68 -0.47 10.77
CA ILE A 48 3.10 -1.67 10.16
C ILE A 48 2.25 -2.43 11.18
N GLU A 49 2.74 -2.61 12.41
CA GLU A 49 2.00 -3.26 13.49
C GLU A 49 0.71 -2.50 13.83
N TYR A 50 0.80 -1.17 13.95
CA TYR A 50 -0.36 -0.31 14.16
C TYR A 50 -1.40 -0.47 13.03
N MET A 51 -0.95 -0.47 11.77
CA MET A 51 -1.83 -0.67 10.61
C MET A 51 -2.47 -2.07 10.61
N LYS A 52 -1.71 -3.13 10.91
CA LYS A 52 -2.22 -4.51 11.01
C LYS A 52 -3.28 -4.63 12.11
N LYS A 53 -3.06 -4.00 13.28
CA LYS A 53 -4.01 -3.98 14.38
C LYS A 53 -5.33 -3.30 13.97
N ASN A 54 -5.25 -2.09 13.40
CA ASN A 54 -6.42 -1.37 12.92
C ASN A 54 -7.18 -2.14 11.84
N MET A 55 -6.48 -2.80 10.91
CA MET A 55 -7.12 -3.63 9.89
C MET A 55 -7.85 -4.81 10.53
N LYS A 56 -7.22 -5.56 11.44
CA LYS A 56 -7.84 -6.71 12.12
C LYS A 56 -9.08 -6.33 12.91
N GLU A 57 -9.05 -5.21 13.64
CA GLU A 57 -10.19 -4.73 14.42
C GLU A 57 -11.40 -4.35 13.54
N ASN A 58 -11.15 -3.77 12.37
CA ASN A 58 -12.19 -3.29 11.45
C ASN A 58 -12.75 -4.37 10.50
N ILE A 59 -12.01 -5.46 10.25
CA ILE A 59 -12.48 -6.59 9.40
C ILE A 59 -13.73 -7.26 10.00
N PHE A 60 -13.85 -7.31 11.33
CA PHE A 60 -14.88 -8.11 11.99
C PHE A 60 -16.06 -7.29 12.56
N THR A 61 -15.86 -6.03 12.93
CA THR A 61 -16.89 -5.23 13.64
C THR A 61 -17.93 -4.59 12.73
N TYR A 62 -17.51 -3.99 11.61
CA TYR A 62 -18.40 -3.27 10.70
C TYR A 62 -19.42 -4.16 9.96
N PRO A 63 -19.01 -5.29 9.34
CA PRO A 63 -19.96 -6.11 8.56
C PRO A 63 -20.98 -6.83 9.46
N PHE A 64 -20.58 -7.25 10.66
CA PHE A 64 -21.44 -8.01 11.58
C PHE A 64 -22.58 -7.14 12.15
N ASN A 65 -22.28 -5.90 12.54
CA ASN A 65 -23.30 -4.97 13.05
C ASN A 65 -24.31 -4.55 11.99
N LEU A 66 -23.88 -4.37 10.73
CA LEU A 66 -24.78 -4.00 9.63
C LEU A 66 -25.72 -5.16 9.26
N ILE A 67 -25.20 -6.39 9.12
CA ILE A 67 -25.99 -7.58 8.79
C ILE A 67 -27.04 -7.85 9.89
N THR A 68 -26.67 -7.70 11.16
CA THR A 68 -27.58 -7.92 12.29
C THR A 68 -28.73 -6.91 12.28
N LYS A 69 -28.44 -5.63 12.04
CA LYS A 69 -29.46 -4.57 11.90
C LYS A 69 -30.40 -4.81 10.72
N ILE A 70 -29.88 -5.25 9.57
CA ILE A 70 -30.71 -5.49 8.39
C ILE A 70 -31.58 -6.75 8.54
N LYS A 71 -31.07 -7.82 9.17
CA LYS A 71 -31.87 -9.02 9.49
C LYS A 71 -33.04 -8.69 10.43
N LEU A 72 -32.80 -7.85 11.44
CA LEU A 72 -33.86 -7.35 12.33
C LEU A 72 -34.91 -6.55 11.56
N LEU A 73 -34.47 -5.72 10.60
CA LEU A 73 -35.36 -4.90 9.78
C LEU A 73 -36.25 -5.76 8.87
N LYS A 74 -35.70 -6.79 8.23
CA LYS A 74 -36.46 -7.75 7.42
C LYS A 74 -37.48 -8.55 8.25
N PHE A 75 -37.07 -9.05 9.42
CA PHE A 75 -37.95 -9.77 10.34
C PHE A 75 -39.14 -8.89 10.79
N ASN A 76 -38.90 -7.60 11.03
CA ASN A 76 -39.96 -6.68 11.45
C ASN A 76 -41.01 -6.47 10.34
N ILE A 77 -40.58 -6.40 9.07
CA ILE A 77 -41.47 -6.26 7.91
C ILE A 77 -42.33 -7.50 7.71
N ASP A 78 -41.75 -8.71 7.78
CA ASP A 78 -42.47 -9.97 7.57
C ASP A 78 -43.51 -10.23 8.68
N SER A 79 -43.26 -9.73 9.90
CA SER A 79 -44.16 -9.90 11.06
C SER A 79 -45.41 -9.01 11.05
N HIS A 80 -45.47 -8.00 10.19
CA HIS A 80 -46.57 -7.01 10.12
C HIS A 80 -47.53 -7.25 8.94
N ILE A 81 -47.48 -8.42 8.30
CA ILE A 81 -48.41 -8.78 7.23
C ILE A 81 -49.76 -9.17 7.85
N ASP A 82 -50.67 -8.19 7.93
CA ASP A 82 -52.05 -8.44 8.34
C ASP A 82 -52.78 -9.26 7.26
N PRO A 83 -53.38 -10.41 7.60
CA PRO A 83 -54.14 -11.22 6.65
C PRO A 83 -55.36 -10.51 6.04
N SER A 84 -55.78 -9.36 6.58
CA SER A 84 -56.84 -8.51 6.04
C SER A 84 -56.40 -7.47 4.99
N SER A 85 -55.09 -7.37 4.71
CA SER A 85 -54.53 -6.39 3.77
C SER A 85 -55.00 -6.59 2.32
N THR A 86 -55.17 -5.48 1.58
CA THR A 86 -55.63 -5.50 0.19
C THR A 86 -54.56 -6.10 -0.75
N ILE A 87 -54.95 -6.54 -1.94
CA ILE A 87 -54.03 -7.13 -2.93
C ILE A 87 -52.89 -6.15 -3.26
N THR A 88 -53.20 -4.85 -3.35
CA THR A 88 -52.23 -3.78 -3.63
C THR A 88 -51.20 -3.64 -2.50
N ASP A 89 -51.63 -3.70 -1.24
CA ASP A 89 -50.74 -3.63 -0.07
C ASP A 89 -49.78 -4.82 -0.03
N ARG A 90 -50.26 -6.02 -0.37
CA ARG A 90 -49.42 -7.22 -0.44
C ARG A 90 -48.36 -7.09 -1.53
N ILE A 91 -48.72 -6.59 -2.73
CA ILE A 91 -47.77 -6.36 -3.83
C ILE A 91 -46.68 -5.36 -3.41
N LEU A 92 -47.07 -4.28 -2.71
CA LEU A 92 -46.14 -3.29 -2.19
C LEU A 92 -45.16 -3.92 -1.17
N ILE A 93 -45.67 -4.69 -0.21
CA ILE A 93 -44.85 -5.38 0.82
C ILE A 93 -43.87 -6.37 0.16
N TYR A 94 -44.33 -7.19 -0.79
CA TYR A 94 -43.44 -8.11 -1.50
C TYR A 94 -42.34 -7.37 -2.28
N THR A 95 -42.68 -6.27 -2.95
CA THR A 95 -41.72 -5.46 -3.69
C THR A 95 -40.65 -4.87 -2.76
N ILE A 96 -41.06 -4.32 -1.61
CA ILE A 96 -40.14 -3.81 -0.59
C ILE A 96 -39.27 -4.95 -0.03
N GLY A 97 -39.86 -6.11 0.28
CA GLY A 97 -39.14 -7.28 0.77
C GLY A 97 -38.08 -7.80 -0.22
N SER A 98 -38.38 -7.76 -1.52
CA SER A 98 -37.44 -8.08 -2.59
C SER A 98 -36.28 -7.08 -2.66
N ILE A 99 -36.56 -5.78 -2.60
CA ILE A 99 -35.52 -4.72 -2.59
C ILE A 99 -34.59 -4.88 -1.38
N VAL A 100 -35.16 -5.10 -0.18
CA VAL A 100 -34.38 -5.34 1.04
C VAL A 100 -33.52 -6.59 0.90
N SER A 101 -34.05 -7.66 0.31
CA SER A 101 -33.30 -8.90 0.09
C SER A 101 -32.14 -8.73 -0.90
N ILE A 102 -32.34 -7.98 -1.99
CA ILE A 102 -31.26 -7.63 -2.94
C ILE A 102 -30.19 -6.81 -2.24
N PHE A 103 -30.58 -5.82 -1.43
CA PHE A 103 -29.65 -5.01 -0.65
C PHE A 103 -28.82 -5.87 0.33
N ILE A 104 -29.43 -6.86 1.00
CA ILE A 104 -28.71 -7.80 1.86
C ILE A 104 -27.66 -8.58 1.05
N ILE A 105 -28.04 -9.14 -0.10
CA ILE A 105 -27.15 -9.94 -0.94
C ILE A 105 -25.96 -9.09 -1.41
N PHE A 106 -26.22 -7.86 -1.87
CA PHE A 106 -25.18 -6.92 -2.27
C PHE A 106 -24.21 -6.62 -1.12
N ASN A 107 -24.71 -6.35 0.09
CA ASN A 107 -23.86 -6.09 1.26
C ASN A 107 -23.01 -7.31 1.64
N VAL A 108 -23.57 -8.53 1.56
CA VAL A 108 -22.81 -9.76 1.82
C VAL A 108 -21.69 -9.93 0.80
N LEU A 109 -21.98 -9.75 -0.49
CA LEU A 109 -20.97 -9.80 -1.56
C LEU A 109 -19.88 -8.74 -1.37
N PHE A 110 -20.28 -7.51 -1.08
CA PHE A 110 -19.35 -6.41 -0.80
C PHE A 110 -18.43 -6.74 0.39
N ASN A 111 -18.97 -7.30 1.46
CA ASN A 111 -18.17 -7.71 2.62
C ASN A 111 -17.17 -8.83 2.30
N ILE A 112 -17.56 -9.81 1.49
CA ILE A 112 -16.65 -10.87 1.01
C ILE A 112 -15.52 -10.25 0.18
N LEU A 113 -15.84 -9.32 -0.72
CA LEU A 113 -14.85 -8.61 -1.53
C LEU A 113 -13.87 -7.83 -0.65
N MET A 114 -14.38 -7.04 0.30
CA MET A 114 -13.57 -6.25 1.21
C MET A 114 -12.69 -7.12 2.11
N SER A 115 -13.19 -8.26 2.59
CA SER A 115 -12.40 -9.22 3.36
C SER A 115 -11.21 -9.77 2.55
N LYS A 116 -11.44 -10.13 1.29
CA LYS A 116 -10.36 -10.57 0.38
C LYS A 116 -9.34 -9.46 0.12
N PHE A 117 -9.81 -8.23 -0.10
CA PHE A 117 -8.94 -7.07 -0.31
C PHE A 117 -8.06 -6.78 0.92
N ILE A 118 -8.63 -6.80 2.13
CA ILE A 118 -7.84 -6.58 3.36
C ILE A 118 -6.85 -7.72 3.59
N THR A 119 -7.23 -8.97 3.31
CA THR A 119 -6.30 -10.12 3.39
C THR A 119 -5.12 -9.95 2.44
N LEU A 120 -5.34 -9.42 1.23
CA LEU A 120 -4.27 -9.10 0.30
C LEU A 120 -3.35 -7.99 0.84
N LEU A 121 -3.91 -6.92 1.41
CA LEU A 121 -3.14 -5.84 2.03
C LEU A 121 -2.29 -6.35 3.19
N LEU A 122 -2.82 -7.23 4.04
CA LEU A 122 -2.06 -7.85 5.14
C LEU A 122 -0.86 -8.64 4.61
N LYS A 123 -1.04 -9.43 3.54
CA LYS A 123 0.08 -10.15 2.92
C LYS A 123 1.15 -9.22 2.36
N ILE A 124 0.76 -8.09 1.78
CA ILE A 124 1.71 -7.07 1.29
C ILE A 124 2.47 -6.46 2.47
N LEU A 125 1.79 -6.15 3.58
CA LEU A 125 2.43 -5.65 4.79
C LEU A 125 3.37 -6.69 5.43
N ASP A 126 3.02 -7.97 5.41
CA ASP A 126 3.91 -9.05 5.87
C ASP A 126 5.16 -9.16 4.98
N ALA A 127 4.98 -9.09 3.65
CA ALA A 127 6.11 -9.10 2.72
C ALA A 127 7.03 -7.88 2.91
N PHE A 128 6.44 -6.71 3.17
CA PHE A 128 7.19 -5.48 3.44
C PHE A 128 7.93 -5.52 4.79
N GLU A 129 7.30 -6.06 5.84
CA GLU A 129 7.97 -6.28 7.13
C GLU A 129 9.14 -7.26 7.00
N ASN A 130 8.97 -8.35 6.25
CA ASN A 130 10.05 -9.30 5.99
C ASN A 130 11.19 -8.67 5.17
N PHE A 131 10.87 -7.78 4.24
CA PHE A 131 11.87 -7.01 3.48
C PHE A 131 12.66 -6.08 4.40
N LEU A 132 12.00 -5.41 5.35
CA LEU A 132 12.67 -4.52 6.31
C LEU A 132 13.64 -5.27 7.24
N LYS A 133 13.31 -6.51 7.62
CA LYS A 133 14.16 -7.37 8.46
C LYS A 133 15.37 -7.99 7.74
N THR A 134 15.55 -7.71 6.46
CA THR A 134 16.69 -8.24 5.71
C THR A 134 17.94 -7.43 6.06
N GLU A 135 19.02 -8.10 6.45
CA GLU A 135 20.28 -7.43 6.80
C GLU A 135 20.81 -6.58 5.61
N GLU A 136 21.27 -5.37 5.92
CA GLU A 136 21.96 -4.46 4.99
C GLU A 136 21.11 -3.94 3.81
N THR A 137 19.80 -3.86 3.97
CA THR A 137 18.88 -3.36 2.93
C THR A 137 19.25 -1.94 2.49
N LEU A 138 19.54 -1.03 3.44
CA LEU A 138 19.93 0.34 3.14
C LEU A 138 21.27 0.41 2.43
N ILE A 139 22.26 -0.37 2.88
CA ILE A 139 23.60 -0.41 2.28
C ILE A 139 23.52 -0.97 0.85
N ASN A 140 22.73 -2.01 0.63
CA ASN A 140 22.50 -2.60 -0.69
C ASN A 140 21.82 -1.60 -1.64
N ILE A 141 20.81 -0.86 -1.17
CA ILE A 141 20.15 0.19 -1.97
C ILE A 141 21.14 1.31 -2.32
N LEU A 142 21.91 1.80 -1.35
CA LEU A 142 22.92 2.83 -1.58
C LEU A 142 23.98 2.37 -2.58
N THR A 143 24.40 1.11 -2.50
CA THR A 143 25.34 0.50 -3.44
C THR A 143 24.77 0.47 -4.86
N ILE A 144 23.53 0.04 -5.04
CA ILE A 144 22.85 0.03 -6.35
C ILE A 144 22.75 1.45 -6.92
N ILE A 145 22.34 2.43 -6.11
CA ILE A 145 22.26 3.84 -6.52
C ILE A 145 23.64 4.35 -6.92
N GLY A 146 24.68 4.01 -6.15
CA GLY A 146 26.07 4.34 -6.46
C GLY A 146 26.51 3.78 -7.82
N ILE A 147 26.21 2.52 -8.12
CA ILE A 147 26.49 1.90 -9.44
C ILE A 147 25.77 2.66 -10.56
N ILE A 148 24.49 2.98 -10.38
CA ILE A 148 23.72 3.73 -11.39
C ILE A 148 24.35 5.10 -11.63
N PHE A 149 24.70 5.82 -10.57
CA PHE A 149 25.34 7.14 -10.67
C PHE A 149 26.68 7.07 -11.39
N PHE A 150 27.47 6.03 -11.14
CA PHE A 150 28.72 5.80 -11.84
C PHE A 150 28.51 5.54 -13.34
N ILE A 151 27.55 4.68 -13.71
CA ILE A 151 27.27 4.37 -15.11
C ILE A 151 26.77 5.62 -15.86
N VAL A 152 25.78 6.31 -15.29
CA VAL A 152 25.20 7.52 -15.89
C VAL A 152 26.23 8.65 -15.96
N GLY A 153 27.04 8.81 -14.90
CA GLY A 153 28.09 9.82 -14.86
C GLY A 153 29.13 9.64 -15.95
N ASN A 154 29.63 8.41 -16.12
CA ASN A 154 30.55 8.07 -17.23
C ASN A 154 29.88 8.22 -18.61
N ALA A 155 28.61 7.83 -18.76
CA ALA A 155 27.89 8.01 -20.02
C ALA A 155 27.79 9.49 -20.41
N PHE A 156 27.51 10.38 -19.45
CA PHE A 156 27.48 11.82 -19.68
C PHE A 156 28.85 12.40 -20.04
N GLN A 157 29.92 11.97 -19.38
CA GLN A 157 31.28 12.39 -19.74
C GLN A 157 31.67 11.91 -21.14
N LEU A 158 31.31 10.67 -21.50
CA LEU A 158 31.54 10.12 -22.82
C LEU A 158 30.78 10.92 -23.90
N ILE A 159 29.50 11.22 -23.68
CA ILE A 159 28.69 12.05 -24.59
C ILE A 159 29.31 13.44 -24.74
N ALA A 160 29.76 14.05 -23.64
CA ALA A 160 30.42 15.34 -23.66
C ALA A 160 31.76 15.33 -24.41
N SER A 161 32.48 14.20 -24.42
CA SER A 161 33.76 14.05 -25.14
C SER A 161 33.63 14.10 -26.66
N PHE A 162 32.43 13.88 -27.23
CA PHE A 162 32.17 14.03 -28.67
C PHE A 162 32.02 15.48 -29.12
N LYS A 163 32.29 16.45 -28.23
CA LYS A 163 32.47 17.88 -28.55
C LYS A 163 33.72 18.07 -29.42
N LYS A 164 33.67 17.60 -30.66
CA LYS A 164 34.45 18.11 -31.79
C LYS A 164 33.56 19.06 -32.59
#